data_AF-A0A1Q7NH56-F1
#
_entry.id   AF-A0A1Q7NH56-F1
#
_cell.length_a   1.000
_cell.length_b   1.000
_cell.length_c   1.000
_cell.angle_alpha   90.00
_cell.angle_beta   90.00
_cell.angle_gamma   90.00
#
_symmetry.space_group_name_H-M   'P 1'
#
loop_
_entity.id
_entity.type
_entity.pdbx_description
1 polymer ?
#
loop_
_entity_poly.entity_id
_entity_poly.type
_entity_poly.pdbx_seq_one_letter_code
_entity_poly.pdbx_strand_id
1 'polypeptide(L)'
;MTIEKYGYEKPRGFWARLFGGGGRSTSSGAGYRYLTSSVRAQIDRAPVARSRWQYIVVHNSGTRQGNAAAFDYYHRHFRRMQNGLAYHFVIGNGTSTANGQIEVGDRWRRQINGGHVHSDYLNNIALGICLVGDFNRDQPTRAQLDCCEELIRYLRQRCGKVGDHYPIVKPHREMNPPRWATDCPGDVFPYSWFRRFQE
;
A
#
# COMPACT_ATOMS: atom_id res chain seq x y z
N MET A 1 -20.12 66.95 -7.88
CA MET A 1 -18.87 66.18 -7.80
C MET A 1 -18.71 65.44 -9.13
N THR A 2 -17.93 65.99 -10.06
CA THR A 2 -16.55 65.56 -10.44
C THR A 2 -16.53 64.15 -11.05
N ILE A 3 -15.92 63.83 -12.20
CA ILE A 3 -15.38 64.50 -13.39
C ILE A 3 -14.92 63.34 -14.33
N GLU A 4 -15.01 63.54 -15.64
CA GLU A 4 -14.16 63.00 -16.74
C GLU A 4 -14.13 61.52 -17.22
N LYS A 5 -13.79 61.50 -18.53
CA LYS A 5 -13.63 60.45 -19.55
C LYS A 5 -12.30 59.66 -19.46
N TYR A 6 -12.18 58.71 -20.41
CA TYR A 6 -10.97 58.08 -21.00
C TYR A 6 -10.39 56.90 -20.21
N GLY A 7 -9.94 55.81 -20.84
CA GLY A 7 -9.66 55.55 -22.24
C GLY A 7 -9.46 54.06 -22.51
N TYR A 8 -9.28 53.75 -23.79
CA TYR A 8 -9.34 52.46 -24.43
C TYR A 8 -8.00 52.23 -25.15
N GLU A 9 -7.29 51.13 -24.90
CA GLU A 9 -6.26 50.57 -25.81
C GLU A 9 -6.22 49.01 -25.77
N LYS A 10 -7.05 48.40 -26.63
CA LYS A 10 -6.77 47.46 -27.76
C LYS A 10 -5.46 46.60 -27.82
N PRO A 11 -5.36 45.57 -28.71
CA PRO A 11 -6.29 44.49 -29.10
C PRO A 11 -5.62 43.10 -29.34
N ARG A 12 -6.41 42.15 -29.85
CA ARG A 12 -6.09 40.97 -30.71
C ARG A 12 -6.07 39.63 -29.93
N GLY A 13 -6.72 38.55 -30.36
CA GLY A 13 -7.13 38.19 -31.72
C GLY A 13 -8.32 37.24 -31.79
N PHE A 14 -9.24 37.64 -32.66
CA PHE A 14 -10.08 36.85 -33.56
C PHE A 14 -9.27 35.69 -34.20
N TRP A 15 -9.70 34.42 -34.04
CA TRP A 15 -9.53 33.24 -34.95
C TRP A 15 -9.28 31.82 -34.36
N ALA A 16 -9.21 31.54 -33.07
CA ALA A 16 -8.89 30.17 -32.60
C ALA A 16 -10.05 29.14 -32.60
N ARG A 17 -11.05 29.29 -33.49
CA ARG A 17 -12.04 28.24 -33.84
C ARG A 17 -12.03 28.06 -35.37
N LEU A 18 -11.03 27.33 -35.86
CA LEU A 18 -11.07 26.39 -36.99
C LEU A 18 -9.61 26.11 -37.41
N PHE A 19 -9.26 24.82 -37.56
CA PHE A 19 -8.01 24.27 -38.09
C PHE A 19 -6.79 24.18 -37.16
N GLY A 20 -6.57 22.95 -36.67
CA GLY A 20 -5.29 22.25 -36.83
C GLY A 20 -4.11 22.65 -35.94
N GLY A 21 -3.83 21.82 -34.93
CA GLY A 21 -2.53 21.85 -34.24
C GLY A 21 -2.46 20.76 -33.19
N GLY A 22 -1.69 19.70 -33.45
CA GLY A 22 -1.60 18.49 -32.63
C GLY A 22 -1.27 18.77 -31.17
N GLY A 23 -2.28 18.64 -30.30
CA GLY A 23 -2.09 18.45 -28.88
C GLY A 23 -1.69 17.00 -28.65
N ARG A 24 -0.41 16.77 -28.36
CA ARG A 24 0.04 15.51 -27.73
C ARG A 24 -0.90 15.22 -26.56
N SER A 25 -1.66 14.14 -26.69
CA SER A 25 -2.33 13.49 -25.56
C SER A 25 -1.24 13.10 -24.57
N THR A 26 -1.00 13.95 -23.57
CA THR A 26 -0.30 13.53 -22.38
C THR A 26 -1.32 12.73 -21.58
N SER A 27 -1.29 11.41 -21.79
CA SER A 27 -2.01 10.44 -20.97
C SER A 27 -1.60 10.63 -19.51
N SER A 28 -2.38 11.41 -18.77
CA SER A 28 -2.28 11.50 -17.33
C SER A 28 -2.99 10.28 -16.73
N GLY A 29 -2.18 9.31 -16.30
CA GLY A 29 -2.52 8.31 -15.28
C GLY A 29 -3.33 7.10 -15.75
N ALA A 30 -2.67 5.96 -15.94
CA ALA A 30 -3.36 4.68 -15.92
C ALA A 30 -4.12 4.53 -14.58
N GLY A 31 -5.42 4.25 -14.62
CA GLY A 31 -6.25 4.08 -13.42
C GLY A 31 -5.79 2.92 -12.52
N TYR A 32 -6.16 2.97 -11.24
CA TYR A 32 -5.90 1.88 -10.29
C TYR A 32 -6.70 0.61 -10.66
N ARG A 33 -6.02 -0.54 -10.70
CA ARG A 33 -6.67 -1.83 -11.03
C ARG A 33 -7.20 -2.53 -9.79
N TYR A 34 -6.48 -2.48 -8.68
CA TYR A 34 -6.82 -3.21 -7.45
C TYR A 34 -7.29 -2.26 -6.33
N LEU A 35 -6.78 -1.04 -6.30
CA LEU A 35 -7.17 0.02 -5.38
C LEU A 35 -8.47 0.69 -5.83
N THR A 36 -9.60 0.01 -5.57
CA THR A 36 -10.94 0.59 -5.76
C THR A 36 -11.07 1.93 -5.02
N SER A 37 -12.01 2.77 -5.45
CA SER A 37 -12.32 4.05 -4.78
C SER A 37 -12.62 3.86 -3.29
N SER A 38 -13.34 2.80 -2.92
CA SER A 38 -13.64 2.46 -1.52
C SER A 38 -12.40 2.10 -0.71
N VAL A 39 -11.48 1.30 -1.28
CA VAL A 39 -10.22 0.94 -0.60
C VAL A 39 -9.35 2.19 -0.42
N ARG A 40 -9.22 3.02 -1.46
CA ARG A 40 -8.47 4.29 -1.36
C ARG A 40 -9.05 5.22 -0.31
N ALA A 41 -10.37 5.38 -0.26
CA ALA A 41 -11.03 6.18 0.78
C ALA A 41 -10.76 5.66 2.21
N GLN A 42 -10.73 4.34 2.41
CA GLN A 42 -10.34 3.75 3.69
C GLN A 42 -8.87 4.03 4.04
N ILE A 43 -7.98 4.00 3.04
CA ILE A 43 -6.57 4.30 3.22
C ILE A 43 -6.38 5.78 3.59
N ASP A 44 -7.02 6.67 2.83
CA ASP A 44 -6.83 8.12 2.93
C ASP A 44 -7.36 8.71 4.23
N ARG A 45 -8.47 8.16 4.76
CA ARG A 45 -9.11 8.61 6.00
C ARG A 45 -8.24 8.42 7.24
N ALA A 46 -7.29 7.48 7.24
CA ALA A 46 -6.46 7.22 8.41
C ALA A 46 -5.56 8.44 8.72
N PRO A 47 -5.42 8.87 9.99
CA PRO A 47 -4.64 10.05 10.36
C PRO A 47 -3.13 9.74 10.41
N VAL A 48 -2.52 9.53 9.24
CA VAL A 48 -1.10 9.11 9.14
C VAL A 48 -0.16 10.14 9.74
N ALA A 49 0.67 9.70 10.70
CA ALA A 49 1.79 10.47 11.21
C ALA A 49 2.94 10.47 10.19
N ARG A 50 3.36 11.67 9.76
CA ARG A 50 4.48 11.82 8.83
C ARG A 50 5.74 11.19 9.40
N SER A 51 6.52 10.58 8.52
CA SER A 51 7.83 9.97 8.81
C SER A 51 7.84 8.81 9.81
N ARG A 52 6.70 8.39 10.37
CA ARG A 52 6.62 7.26 11.30
C ARG A 52 6.93 5.93 10.61
N TRP A 53 6.28 5.70 9.47
CA TRP A 53 6.34 4.43 8.77
C TRP A 53 7.64 4.38 7.96
N GLN A 54 8.65 3.71 8.50
CA GLN A 54 9.97 3.59 7.87
C GLN A 54 10.08 2.34 6.98
N TYR A 55 9.28 1.31 7.27
CA TYR A 55 9.31 0.04 6.56
C TYR A 55 7.91 -0.38 6.09
N ILE A 56 7.88 -1.13 5.00
CA ILE A 56 6.73 -1.94 4.58
C ILE A 56 7.22 -3.39 4.48
N VAL A 57 6.65 -4.26 5.31
CA VAL A 57 7.05 -5.66 5.42
C VAL A 57 6.01 -6.54 4.75
N VAL A 58 6.47 -7.41 3.86
CA VAL A 58 5.62 -8.36 3.14
C VAL A 58 5.70 -9.73 3.80
N HIS A 59 4.52 -10.29 4.08
CA HIS A 59 4.31 -11.58 4.73
C HIS A 59 3.47 -12.51 3.84
N ASN A 60 3.54 -13.80 4.12
CA ASN A 60 2.49 -14.75 3.78
C ASN A 60 1.59 -14.99 5.01
N SER A 61 0.47 -15.67 4.82
CA SER A 61 -0.40 -16.08 5.93
C SER A 61 -0.02 -17.44 6.53
N GLY A 62 0.92 -18.16 5.91
CA GLY A 62 1.27 -19.54 6.29
C GLY A 62 0.11 -20.53 6.10
N THR A 63 -0.91 -20.15 5.35
CA THR A 63 -2.17 -20.89 5.17
C THR A 63 -2.60 -20.79 3.72
N ARG A 64 -3.15 -21.88 3.16
CA ARG A 64 -3.61 -21.91 1.76
C ARG A 64 -4.84 -21.04 1.51
N GLN A 65 -5.62 -20.78 2.55
CA GLN A 65 -6.86 -20.02 2.51
C GLN A 65 -6.99 -19.13 3.73
N GLY A 66 -7.82 -18.10 3.62
CA GLY A 66 -8.12 -17.18 4.70
C GLY A 66 -8.42 -15.77 4.20
N ASN A 67 -8.77 -14.91 5.14
CA ASN A 67 -9.06 -13.50 4.93
C ASN A 67 -8.79 -12.72 6.23
N ALA A 68 -8.95 -11.40 6.21
CA ALA A 68 -8.65 -10.57 7.38
C ALA A 68 -9.49 -10.95 8.60
N ALA A 69 -10.76 -11.32 8.41
CA ALA A 69 -11.65 -11.71 9.51
C ALA A 69 -11.20 -13.02 10.20
N ALA A 70 -10.86 -14.05 9.43
CA ALA A 70 -10.34 -15.30 9.96
C ALA A 70 -9.01 -15.10 10.71
N PHE A 71 -8.11 -14.28 10.15
CA PHE A 71 -6.84 -13.96 10.79
C PHE A 71 -7.02 -13.09 12.03
N ASP A 72 -7.96 -12.13 12.05
CA ASP A 72 -8.29 -11.38 13.27
C ASP A 72 -8.74 -12.32 14.39
N TYR A 73 -9.68 -13.22 14.08
CA TYR A 73 -10.18 -14.20 15.02
C TYR A 73 -9.05 -15.06 15.60
N TYR A 74 -8.18 -15.59 14.74
CA TYR A 74 -7.03 -16.37 15.18
C TYR A 74 -6.06 -15.57 16.07
N HIS A 75 -5.67 -14.37 15.61
CA HIS A 75 -4.74 -13.52 16.36
C HIS A 75 -5.29 -13.11 17.73
N ARG A 76 -6.59 -12.80 17.80
CA ARG A 76 -7.25 -12.37 19.03
C ARG A 76 -7.41 -13.50 20.03
N HIS A 77 -7.93 -14.64 19.60
CA HIS A 77 -8.36 -15.71 20.52
C HIS A 77 -7.28 -16.74 20.82
N PHE A 78 -6.41 -17.03 19.84
CA PHE A 78 -5.36 -18.06 19.98
C PHE A 78 -3.99 -17.46 20.24
N ARG A 79 -3.66 -16.33 19.57
CA ARG A 79 -2.39 -15.63 19.81
C ARG A 79 -2.48 -14.56 20.91
N ARG A 80 -3.68 -14.35 21.47
CA ARG A 80 -3.95 -13.41 22.57
C ARG A 80 -3.50 -11.98 22.26
N MET A 81 -3.58 -11.59 20.99
CA MET A 81 -3.28 -10.24 20.55
C MET A 81 -4.48 -9.33 20.83
N GLN A 82 -4.36 -8.44 21.80
CA GLN A 82 -5.43 -7.51 22.21
C GLN A 82 -6.04 -6.72 21.04
N ASN A 83 -5.19 -6.34 20.08
CA ASN A 83 -5.59 -5.58 18.89
C ASN A 83 -5.92 -6.48 17.67
N GLY A 84 -6.09 -7.78 17.87
CA GLY A 84 -6.47 -8.73 16.82
C GLY A 84 -5.47 -8.79 15.68
N LEU A 85 -5.98 -8.75 14.43
CA LEU A 85 -5.24 -8.92 13.17
C LEU A 85 -3.84 -8.31 13.24
N ALA A 86 -2.79 -9.13 13.09
CA ALA A 86 -1.41 -8.70 13.19
C ALA A 86 -0.98 -7.67 12.13
N TYR A 87 -1.62 -7.72 10.96
CA TYR A 87 -1.24 -6.99 9.76
C TYR A 87 -2.05 -5.70 9.59
N HIS A 88 -1.49 -4.77 8.82
CA HIS A 88 -2.19 -3.55 8.42
C HIS A 88 -3.08 -3.79 7.20
N PHE A 89 -2.68 -4.71 6.32
CA PHE A 89 -3.40 -5.08 5.11
C PHE A 89 -3.32 -6.59 4.88
N VAL A 90 -4.38 -7.16 4.30
CA VAL A 90 -4.42 -8.55 3.81
C VAL A 90 -4.79 -8.54 2.32
N ILE A 91 -4.13 -9.35 1.51
CA ILE A 91 -4.41 -9.51 0.07
C ILE A 91 -4.87 -10.94 -0.21
N GLY A 92 -6.13 -11.06 -0.63
CA GLY A 92 -6.78 -12.34 -0.95
C GLY A 92 -6.14 -13.06 -2.15
N ASN A 93 -6.22 -14.40 -2.14
CA ASN A 93 -5.73 -15.25 -3.22
C ASN A 93 -6.86 -15.90 -4.06
N GLY A 94 -8.12 -15.54 -3.80
CA GLY A 94 -9.29 -16.12 -4.49
C GLY A 94 -9.99 -17.24 -3.73
N THR A 95 -9.55 -17.59 -2.52
CA THR A 95 -10.18 -18.64 -1.70
C THR A 95 -11.31 -18.11 -0.84
N SER A 96 -11.02 -17.23 0.14
CA SER A 96 -12.02 -16.66 1.06
C SER A 96 -12.39 -15.20 0.71
N THR A 97 -11.54 -14.53 -0.05
CA THR A 97 -11.78 -13.22 -0.68
C THR A 97 -11.22 -13.25 -2.10
N ALA A 98 -11.66 -12.33 -2.95
CA ALA A 98 -11.27 -12.34 -4.36
C ALA A 98 -9.74 -12.23 -4.54
N ASN A 99 -9.22 -12.80 -5.62
CA ASN A 99 -7.79 -12.80 -5.88
C ASN A 99 -7.29 -11.37 -6.17
N GLY A 100 -6.36 -10.87 -5.35
CA GLY A 100 -5.92 -9.47 -5.37
C GLY A 100 -6.87 -8.50 -4.63
N GLN A 101 -7.86 -8.99 -3.87
CA GLN A 101 -8.69 -8.13 -3.04
C GLN A 101 -7.88 -7.61 -1.84
N ILE A 102 -7.89 -6.28 -1.65
CA ILE A 102 -7.26 -5.62 -0.50
C ILE A 102 -8.28 -5.50 0.64
N GLU A 103 -7.94 -6.07 1.78
CA GLU A 103 -8.67 -5.91 3.03
C GLU A 103 -7.85 -4.99 3.95
N VAL A 104 -8.39 -3.79 4.25
CA VAL A 104 -7.75 -2.83 5.15
C VAL A 104 -8.00 -3.25 6.60
N GLY A 105 -6.93 -3.42 7.38
CA GLY A 105 -7.00 -3.80 8.78
C GLY A 105 -7.23 -2.63 9.73
N ASP A 106 -7.74 -2.93 10.93
CA ASP A 106 -7.97 -1.90 11.96
C ASP A 106 -6.68 -1.21 12.42
N ARG A 107 -5.53 -1.90 12.32
CA ARG A 107 -4.22 -1.30 12.64
C ARG A 107 -3.90 -0.12 11.75
N TRP A 108 -4.20 -0.21 10.46
CA TRP A 108 -4.08 0.93 9.56
C TRP A 108 -5.10 2.02 9.89
N ARG A 109 -6.38 1.66 10.03
CA ARG A 109 -7.45 2.66 10.29
C ARG A 109 -7.18 3.50 11.54
N ARG A 110 -6.69 2.85 12.60
CA ARG A 110 -6.41 3.47 13.90
C ARG A 110 -4.96 3.98 14.03
N GLN A 111 -4.12 3.72 13.02
CA GLN A 111 -2.68 4.02 13.04
C GLN A 111 -2.00 3.49 14.32
N ILE A 112 -2.22 2.22 14.65
CA ILE A 112 -1.56 1.57 15.80
C ILE A 112 -0.44 0.63 15.30
N ASN A 113 0.44 0.25 16.22
CA ASN A 113 1.59 -0.60 15.93
C ASN A 113 1.15 -1.92 15.27
N GLY A 114 2.04 -2.54 14.49
CA GLY A 114 1.88 -3.91 14.02
C GLY A 114 1.85 -4.93 15.16
N GLY A 115 1.61 -6.18 14.81
CA GLY A 115 1.98 -7.34 15.63
C GLY A 115 2.51 -8.47 14.75
N HIS A 116 3.21 -8.10 13.68
CA HIS A 116 3.55 -8.96 12.55
C HIS A 116 5.03 -9.33 12.47
N VAL A 117 5.89 -8.63 13.22
CA VAL A 117 7.31 -8.94 13.44
C VAL A 117 7.59 -9.18 14.93
N HIS A 118 8.74 -9.76 15.27
CA HIS A 118 9.08 -10.07 16.67
C HIS A 118 9.33 -8.80 17.52
N SER A 119 9.90 -7.75 16.94
CA SER A 119 10.32 -6.54 17.68
C SER A 119 9.19 -5.52 17.81
N ASP A 120 8.91 -5.07 19.04
CA ASP A 120 7.95 -3.99 19.31
C ASP A 120 8.36 -2.67 18.65
N TYR A 121 9.66 -2.37 18.63
CA TYR A 121 10.18 -1.20 17.92
C TYR A 121 9.86 -1.28 16.43
N LEU A 122 10.14 -2.42 15.79
CA LEU A 122 9.83 -2.60 14.37
C LEU A 122 8.32 -2.56 14.12
N ASN A 123 7.50 -3.20 14.97
CA ASN A 123 6.04 -3.10 14.89
C ASN A 123 5.55 -1.65 14.98
N ASN A 124 6.26 -0.75 15.68
CA ASN A 124 5.89 0.66 15.78
C ASN A 124 6.15 1.47 14.49
N ILE A 125 7.13 1.05 13.68
CA ILE A 125 7.60 1.80 12.50
C ILE A 125 7.40 1.06 11.17
N ALA A 126 6.87 -0.16 11.19
CA ALA A 126 6.69 -1.00 10.01
C ALA A 126 5.21 -1.32 9.72
N LEU A 127 4.78 -1.00 8.49
CA LEU A 127 3.53 -1.51 7.94
C LEU A 127 3.70 -2.99 7.58
N GLY A 128 2.64 -3.76 7.75
CA GLY A 128 2.64 -5.20 7.47
C GLY A 128 1.56 -5.54 6.45
N ILE A 129 1.96 -6.11 5.32
CA ILE A 129 1.07 -6.57 4.25
C ILE A 129 1.16 -8.09 4.20
N CYS A 130 0.05 -8.78 4.45
CA CYS A 130 -0.04 -10.24 4.38
C CYS A 130 -0.70 -10.68 3.07
N LEU A 131 -0.04 -11.54 2.32
CA LEU A 131 -0.61 -12.21 1.16
C LEU A 131 -1.12 -13.58 1.61
N VAL A 132 -2.39 -13.89 1.36
CA VAL A 132 -2.96 -15.20 1.71
C VAL A 132 -2.24 -16.28 0.90
N GLY A 133 -1.61 -17.23 1.58
CA GLY A 133 -0.87 -18.34 0.97
C GLY A 133 0.19 -18.97 1.89
N ASP A 134 0.65 -20.15 1.50
CA ASP A 134 1.84 -20.82 2.03
C ASP A 134 2.93 -20.83 0.96
N PHE A 135 3.77 -19.79 0.97
CA PHE A 135 4.84 -19.64 -0.04
C PHE A 135 6.15 -20.34 0.30
N ASN A 136 6.12 -21.34 1.19
CA ASN A 136 7.12 -22.39 1.20
C ASN A 136 6.79 -23.49 0.18
N ARG A 137 5.52 -23.60 -0.24
CA ARG A 137 5.05 -24.65 -1.16
C ARG A 137 4.61 -24.11 -2.50
N ASP A 138 3.90 -22.99 -2.50
CA ASP A 138 3.24 -22.42 -3.68
C ASP A 138 3.74 -20.99 -3.94
N GLN A 139 3.71 -20.49 -5.18
CA GLN A 139 4.02 -19.07 -5.41
C GLN A 139 2.78 -18.18 -5.18
N PRO A 140 2.97 -16.91 -4.76
CA PRO A 140 1.88 -15.93 -4.79
C PRO A 140 1.32 -15.80 -6.20
N THR A 141 0.02 -15.57 -6.32
CA THR A 141 -0.58 -15.37 -7.64
C THR A 141 -0.05 -14.07 -8.28
N ARG A 142 -0.09 -13.99 -9.61
CA ARG A 142 0.26 -12.76 -10.31
C ARG A 142 -0.58 -11.57 -9.85
N ALA A 143 -1.88 -11.79 -9.62
CA ALA A 143 -2.79 -10.76 -9.13
C ALA A 143 -2.40 -10.26 -7.73
N GLN A 144 -1.96 -11.14 -6.83
CA GLN A 144 -1.45 -10.74 -5.51
C GLN A 144 -0.20 -9.87 -5.62
N LEU A 145 0.77 -10.24 -6.47
CA LEU A 145 2.00 -9.46 -6.65
C LEU A 145 1.73 -8.09 -7.27
N ASP A 146 0.90 -8.02 -8.31
CA ASP A 146 0.54 -6.76 -8.97
C ASP A 146 -0.28 -5.86 -8.03
N CYS A 147 -1.23 -6.43 -7.27
CA CYS A 147 -1.98 -5.74 -6.23
C CYS A 147 -1.07 -5.21 -5.11
N CYS A 148 -0.12 -6.02 -4.64
CA CYS A 148 0.81 -5.64 -3.59
C CYS A 148 1.72 -4.50 -4.04
N GLU A 149 2.19 -4.54 -5.30
CA GLU A 149 2.98 -3.44 -5.88
C GLU A 149 2.16 -2.14 -5.94
N GLU A 150 0.92 -2.20 -6.44
CA GLU A 150 0.03 -1.04 -6.53
C GLU A 150 -0.24 -0.43 -5.13
N LEU A 151 -0.52 -1.29 -4.13
CA LEU A 151 -0.73 -0.88 -2.74
C LEU A 151 0.53 -0.26 -2.13
N ILE A 152 1.71 -0.85 -2.32
CA ILE A 152 2.98 -0.32 -1.79
C ILE A 152 3.25 1.06 -2.36
N ARG A 153 3.10 1.25 -3.68
CA ARG A 153 3.31 2.56 -4.32
C ARG A 153 2.34 3.60 -3.76
N TYR A 154 1.08 3.23 -3.56
CA TYR A 154 0.08 4.10 -2.95
C TYR A 154 0.44 4.47 -1.50
N LEU A 155 0.85 3.48 -0.69
CA LEU A 155 1.23 3.71 0.71
C LEU A 155 2.49 4.57 0.83
N ARG A 156 3.48 4.41 -0.06
CA ARG A 156 4.66 5.29 -0.11
C ARG A 156 4.26 6.75 -0.32
N GLN A 157 3.34 7.02 -1.25
CA GLN A 157 2.81 8.37 -1.46
C GLN A 157 1.99 8.85 -0.25
N ARG A 158 1.16 7.99 0.32
CA ARG A 158 0.29 8.31 1.45
C ARG A 158 1.07 8.62 2.74
N CYS A 159 2.16 7.90 3.00
CA CYS A 159 3.01 8.07 4.17
C CYS A 159 4.08 9.17 3.98
N GLY A 160 4.45 9.45 2.73
CA GLY A 160 5.52 10.37 2.39
C GLY A 160 6.91 9.78 2.62
N LYS A 161 7.93 10.62 2.41
CA LYS A 161 9.33 10.26 2.62
C LYS A 161 9.71 10.28 4.10
N VAL A 162 10.68 9.45 4.46
CA VAL A 162 11.44 9.47 5.70
C VAL A 162 12.84 9.98 5.36
N GLY A 163 13.13 11.24 5.69
CA GLY A 163 14.30 11.92 5.12
C GLY A 163 14.20 11.98 3.59
N ASP A 164 15.20 11.47 2.89
CA ASP A 164 15.29 11.55 1.43
C ASP A 164 14.68 10.34 0.68
N HIS A 165 14.29 9.29 1.41
CA HIS A 165 13.79 8.04 0.83
C HIS A 165 12.34 7.74 1.22
N TYR A 166 11.66 6.93 0.42
CA TYR A 166 10.36 6.36 0.80
C TYR A 166 10.53 5.20 1.80
N PRO A 167 9.46 4.75 2.46
CA PRO A 167 9.50 3.55 3.29
C PRO A 167 10.15 2.36 2.56
N ILE A 168 11.11 1.71 3.23
CA ILE A 168 11.90 0.61 2.68
C ILE A 168 11.03 -0.66 2.67
N VAL A 169 11.00 -1.35 1.53
CA VAL A 169 10.19 -2.57 1.37
C VAL A 169 11.07 -3.79 1.62
N LYS A 170 10.65 -4.68 2.53
CA LYS A 170 11.42 -5.86 2.93
C LYS A 170 10.54 -7.11 3.09
N PRO A 171 11.07 -8.32 2.83
CA PRO A 171 10.44 -9.55 3.28
C PRO A 171 10.57 -9.71 4.80
N HIS A 172 9.62 -10.38 5.45
CA HIS A 172 9.67 -10.61 6.91
C HIS A 172 10.97 -11.26 7.38
N ARG A 173 11.53 -12.22 6.64
CA ARG A 173 12.78 -12.91 7.00
C ARG A 173 14.00 -12.01 7.13
N GLU A 174 13.98 -10.82 6.52
CA GLU A 174 15.06 -9.83 6.64
C GLU A 174 14.86 -8.85 7.81
N MET A 175 13.74 -8.94 8.54
CA MET A 175 13.42 -8.00 9.62
C MET A 175 13.85 -8.48 11.00
N ASN A 176 13.79 -9.80 11.25
CA ASN A 176 14.07 -10.36 12.57
C ASN A 176 15.57 -10.71 12.71
N PRO A 177 16.16 -10.56 13.91
CA PRO A 177 17.53 -11.01 14.16
C PRO A 177 17.62 -12.55 14.08
N PRO A 178 18.83 -13.13 13.86
CA PRO A 178 19.00 -14.57 13.64
C PRO A 178 18.36 -15.48 14.70
N ARG A 179 18.34 -15.06 15.98
CA ARG A 179 17.69 -15.79 17.08
C ARG A 179 16.17 -15.91 16.97
N TRP A 180 15.54 -15.13 16.09
CA TRP A 180 14.09 -15.12 15.81
C TRP A 180 13.83 -15.25 14.30
N ALA A 181 14.63 -16.09 13.64
CA ALA A 181 14.51 -16.34 12.22
C ALA A 181 13.10 -16.83 11.84
N THR A 182 12.69 -16.48 10.62
CA THR A 182 11.44 -16.91 10.01
C THR A 182 11.68 -17.20 8.53
N ASP A 183 10.94 -18.15 8.00
CA ASP A 183 10.87 -18.46 6.57
C ASP A 183 10.01 -17.45 5.80
N CYS A 184 9.07 -16.79 6.47
CA CYS A 184 8.14 -15.80 5.92
C CYS A 184 8.86 -14.70 5.10
N PRO A 185 8.38 -14.33 3.90
CA PRO A 185 7.12 -14.72 3.27
C PRO A 185 7.13 -16.13 2.63
N GLY A 186 8.21 -16.89 2.75
CA GLY A 186 8.32 -18.27 2.30
C GLY A 186 9.52 -18.50 1.39
N ASP A 187 9.97 -19.75 1.30
CA ASP A 187 11.17 -20.13 0.57
C ASP A 187 11.04 -20.04 -0.96
N VAL A 188 9.84 -20.27 -1.51
CA VAL A 188 9.58 -20.17 -2.95
C VAL A 188 8.99 -18.81 -3.36
N PHE A 189 8.90 -17.85 -2.45
CA PHE A 189 8.50 -16.48 -2.78
C PHE A 189 9.48 -15.86 -3.81
N PRO A 190 9.02 -15.13 -4.83
CA PRO A 190 9.90 -14.55 -5.84
C PRO A 190 10.65 -13.32 -5.28
N TYR A 191 11.74 -13.51 -4.53
CA TYR A 191 12.49 -12.42 -3.88
C TYR A 191 13.03 -11.35 -4.85
N SER A 192 13.26 -11.72 -6.12
CA SER A 192 13.61 -10.76 -7.17
C SER A 192 12.55 -9.67 -7.39
N TRP A 193 11.29 -9.91 -6.99
CA TRP A 193 10.20 -8.94 -7.03
C TRP A 193 10.48 -7.71 -6.16
N PHE A 194 11.18 -7.85 -5.03
CA PHE A 194 11.51 -6.71 -4.15
C PHE A 194 12.44 -5.68 -4.79
N ARG A 195 13.18 -6.04 -5.86
CA ARG A 195 14.04 -5.10 -6.60
C ARG A 195 13.27 -3.94 -7.24
N ARG A 196 11.95 -4.07 -7.38
CA ARG A 196 11.03 -3.02 -7.89
C ARG A 196 10.94 -1.78 -6.99
N PHE A 197 11.44 -1.87 -5.76
CA PHE A 197 11.32 -0.84 -4.72
C PHE A 197 12.66 -0.28 -4.24
N GLN A 198 13.76 -0.68 -4.88
CA GLN A 198 15.10 -0.14 -4.68
C GLN A 198 15.22 1.15 -5.49
N GLU A 199 14.68 2.23 -4.93
CA GLU A 199 14.73 3.61 -5.45
C GLU A 199 15.70 4.44 -4.61
#